data_AF-A0A9C8T3F8-F1
#
_entry.id   AF-A0A9C8T3F8-F1
#
_cell.length_a   1.000
_cell.length_b   1.000
_cell.length_c   1.000
_cell.angle_alpha   90.00
_cell.angle_beta   90.00
_cell.angle_gamma   90.00
#
_symmetry.space_group_name_H-M   'P 1'
#
loop_
_entity.id
_entity.type
_entity.pdbx_description
1 polymer ?
#
loop_
_entity_poly.entity_id
_entity_poly.type
_entity_poly.pdbx_seq_one_letter_code
_entity_poly.pdbx_strand_id
1 'polypeptide(L)' 'CLSCGSCRDCHLCETICPTHAITRREVVAGKDGVNYEYVSDDNKCIACGFCADTCPCGIWTMRPF' A
#
# COMPACT_ATOMS: atom_id res chain seq x y z
N CYS A 1 -9.74 2.25 17.76
CA CYS A 1 -8.41 1.64 17.91
C CYS A 1 -7.61 1.79 16.60
N LEU A 2 -6.71 2.79 16.57
CA LEU A 2 -5.82 3.15 15.46
C LEU A 2 -4.46 2.40 15.56
N SER A 3 -4.47 1.17 16.11
CA SER A 3 -3.40 0.73 17.01
C SER A 3 -2.59 -0.49 16.56
N CYS A 4 -2.38 -0.74 15.26
CA CYS A 4 -1.43 -1.81 14.88
C CYS A 4 -0.58 -1.57 13.63
N GLY A 5 -0.70 -0.43 12.92
CA GLY A 5 0.15 -0.14 11.75
C GLY A 5 0.15 -1.23 10.67
N SER A 6 -0.89 -2.08 10.63
CA SER A 6 -1.04 -3.15 9.64
C SER A 6 -2.03 -2.70 8.57
N CYS A 7 -1.79 -3.12 7.33
CA CYS A 7 -2.69 -2.82 6.22
C CYS A 7 -4.10 -3.39 6.53
N ARG A 8 -5.15 -2.66 6.11
CA ARG A 8 -6.56 -3.05 6.31
C ARG A 8 -7.24 -3.53 5.02
N ASP A 9 -6.48 -3.68 3.93
CA ASP A 9 -7.03 -4.05 2.61
C ASP A 9 -8.13 -3.09 2.10
N CYS A 10 -7.96 -1.79 2.32
CA CYS A 10 -8.99 -0.79 2.02
C CYS A 10 -8.96 -0.24 0.58
N HIS A 11 -7.99 -0.63 -0.25
CA HIS A 11 -7.82 -0.19 -1.65
C HIS A 11 -7.64 1.32 -1.90
N LEU A 12 -7.57 2.15 -0.86
CA LEU A 12 -7.42 3.62 -1.01
C LEU A 12 -6.12 4.00 -1.72
N CYS A 13 -5.00 3.35 -1.38
CA CYS A 13 -3.70 3.63 -2.00
C CYS A 13 -3.66 3.28 -3.49
N GLU A 14 -4.38 2.24 -3.91
CA GLU A 14 -4.54 1.86 -5.33
C GLU A 14 -5.43 2.87 -6.07
N THR A 15 -6.52 3.30 -5.43
CA THR A 15 -7.51 4.22 -6.04
C THR A 15 -6.98 5.64 -6.18
N ILE A 16 -6.25 6.15 -5.17
CA ILE A 16 -5.77 7.53 -5.19
C ILE A 16 -4.52 7.72 -6.06
N CYS A 17 -3.82 6.64 -6.40
CA CYS A 17 -2.54 6.73 -7.10
C CYS A 17 -2.77 7.25 -8.53
N PRO A 18 -2.31 8.47 -8.88
CA PRO A 18 -2.62 9.10 -10.16
C PRO A 18 -2.00 8.36 -11.35
N THR A 19 -0.94 7.58 -11.11
CA THR A 19 -0.26 6.78 -12.14
C THR A 19 -0.58 5.30 -12.06
N HIS A 20 -1.50 4.89 -11.18
CA HIS A 20 -1.82 3.48 -10.89
C HIS A 20 -0.56 2.62 -10.66
N ALA A 21 0.41 3.18 -9.92
CA ALA A 21 1.65 2.49 -9.57
C ALA A 21 1.45 1.45 -8.47
N ILE A 22 0.38 1.55 -7.67
CA ILE A 22 0.11 0.65 -6.55
C ILE A 22 -0.87 -0.42 -6.98
N THR A 23 -0.57 -1.68 -6.67
CA THR A 23 -1.45 -2.82 -6.98
C THR A 23 -1.51 -3.78 -5.80
N ARG A 24 -2.69 -4.32 -5.51
CA ARG A 24 -2.88 -5.43 -4.56
C ARG A 24 -2.49 -6.76 -5.19
N ARG A 25 -1.70 -7.56 -4.49
CA ARG A 25 -1.35 -8.94 -4.88
C ARG A 25 -1.77 -9.91 -3.79
N GLU A 26 -2.33 -11.04 -4.20
CA GLU A 26 -2.60 -12.15 -3.30
C GLU A 26 -1.31 -12.93 -3.06
N VAL A 27 -0.96 -13.09 -1.80
CA VAL A 27 0.19 -13.87 -1.36
C VAL A 27 -0.35 -15.13 -0.72
N VAL A 28 -0.11 -16.27 -1.36
CA VAL A 28 -0.42 -17.57 -0.75
C VAL A 28 0.61 -17.80 0.35
N ALA A 29 0.33 -17.30 1.56
CA ALA A 29 1.10 -17.67 2.73
C ALA A 29 0.67 -19.10 3.12
N GLY A 30 1.64 -20.01 3.19
CA GLY A 30 1.39 -21.36 3.66
C GLY A 30 0.75 -21.39 5.06
N LYS A 31 0.12 -22.51 5.40
CA LYS A 31 -0.49 -22.95 6.69
C LYS A 31 -1.46 -22.01 7.44
N ASP A 32 -1.42 -20.68 7.32
CA ASP A 32 -2.21 -19.74 8.13
C ASP A 32 -3.24 -18.90 7.34
N GLY A 33 -3.47 -19.22 6.06
CA GLY A 33 -4.54 -18.64 5.25
C GLY A 33 -4.08 -17.65 4.16
N VAL A 34 -5.05 -17.12 3.41
CA VAL A 34 -4.78 -16.19 2.29
C VAL A 34 -4.27 -14.86 2.85
N ASN A 35 -3.08 -14.45 2.41
CA ASN A 35 -2.49 -13.14 2.73
C ASN A 35 -2.49 -12.25 1.50
N TYR A 36 -2.24 -10.96 1.70
CA TYR A 36 -2.18 -9.98 0.63
C TYR A 36 -1.07 -8.98 0.89
N GLU A 37 -0.54 -8.39 -0.18
CA GLU A 37 0.41 -7.29 -0.12
C GLU A 37 0.02 -6.20 -1.12
N TYR A 38 0.42 -4.97 -0.85
CA TYR A 38 0.35 -3.89 -1.82
C TYR A 38 1.77 -3.52 -2.24
N VAL A 39 1.98 -3.46 -3.55
CA VAL A 39 3.30 -3.21 -4.14
C VAL A 39 3.23 -1.95 -4.98
N SER A 40 4.23 -1.08 -4.85
CA SER A 40 4.45 0.07 -5.73
C SER A 40 5.37 -0.33 -6.89
N ASP A 41 4.99 0.03 -8.12
CA ASP A 41 5.84 -0.09 -9.31
C ASP A 41 6.72 1.16 -9.45
N ASP A 42 8.01 0.99 -9.23
CA ASP A 42 9.00 2.08 -9.29
C ASP A 42 9.10 2.72 -10.68
N ASN A 43 8.70 2.04 -11.76
CA ASN A 43 8.68 2.62 -13.10
C ASN A 43 7.50 3.58 -13.33
N LYS A 44 6.45 3.46 -12.51
CA LYS A 44 5.24 4.30 -12.58
C LYS A 44 5.15 5.31 -11.44
N CYS A 45 5.82 5.03 -10.33
CA CYS A 45 5.79 5.88 -9.15
C CYS A 45 6.54 7.19 -9.41
N ILE A 46 5.84 8.31 -9.28
CA ILE A 46 6.40 9.66 -9.44
C ILE A 46 6.73 10.32 -8.09
N ALA A 47 6.78 9.54 -7.01
CA ALA A 47 7.04 10.00 -5.65
C ALA A 47 6.13 11.16 -5.15
N CYS A 48 4.86 11.19 -5.59
CA CYS A 48 3.91 12.25 -5.20
C CYS A 48 3.47 12.22 -3.73
N GLY A 49 3.57 11.08 -3.05
CA GLY A 49 3.24 10.95 -1.63
C GLY A 49 1.76 10.75 -1.28
N PHE A 50 0.82 10.76 -2.25
CA PHE A 50 -0.61 10.59 -1.95
C PHE A 50 -0.96 9.27 -1.24
N CYS A 51 -0.23 8.19 -1.53
CA CYS A 51 -0.42 6.92 -0.83
C CYS A 51 -0.05 6.99 0.65
N ALA A 52 0.98 7.77 1.02
CA ALA A 52 1.38 8.00 2.40
C ALA A 52 0.41 8.94 3.12
N ASP A 53 -0.10 9.97 2.44
CA ASP A 53 -1.06 10.92 3.00
C ASP A 53 -2.45 10.29 3.22
N THR A 54 -2.97 9.52 2.26
CA THR A 54 -4.32 8.96 2.34
C THR A 54 -4.42 7.74 3.24
N CYS A 55 -3.32 7.01 3.48
CA CYS A 55 -3.39 5.72 4.16
C CYS A 55 -3.68 5.93 5.66
N PRO A 56 -4.87 5.53 6.17
CA PRO A 56 -5.22 5.74 7.57
C PRO A 56 -4.37 4.88 8.52
N CYS A 57 -3.68 3.88 7.98
CA CYS A 57 -2.80 2.97 8.70
C CYS A 57 -1.32 3.39 8.64
N GLY A 58 -0.96 4.40 7.84
CA GLY A 58 0.42 4.87 7.70
C GLY A 58 1.39 3.83 7.12
N ILE A 59 0.92 2.94 6.23
CA ILE A 59 1.74 1.85 5.66
C ILE A 59 2.84 2.37 4.75
N TRP A 60 2.54 3.42 3.98
CA TRP A 60 3.48 3.98 3.02
C TRP A 60 4.34 5.03 3.70
N THR A 61 5.66 4.90 3.54
CA THR A 61 6.64 5.88 4.02
C THR A 61 7.36 6.50 2.84
N MET A 62 7.36 7.83 2.78
CA MET A 62 8.19 8.58 1.84
C MET A 62 9.56 8.82 2.46
N ARG A 63 10.63 8.43 1.77
CA ARG A 63 11.99 8.76 2.22
C ARG A 63 12.49 9.99 1.45
N PRO A 64 12.92 11.06 2.14
CA PRO A 64 13.69 12.10 1.49
C PRO A 64 15.04 11.52 1.04
N PHE A 65 15.53 11.99 -0.11
CA PHE A 65 16.82 11.62 -0.69
C PHE A 65 17.98 12.20 0.13
#